data_AF-A0A7V3W2S1-F1
#
_entry.id   AF-A0A7V3W2S1-F1
#
_cell.length_a   1.000
_cell.length_b   1.000
_cell.length_c   1.000
_cell.angle_alpha   90.00
_cell.angle_beta   90.00
_cell.angle_gamma   90.00
#
_symmetry.space_group_name_H-M   'P 1'
#
loop_
_entity.id
_entity.type
_entity.pdbx_description
1 polymer ?
#
loop_
_entity_poly.entity_id
_entity_poly.type
_entity_poly.pdbx_seq_one_letter_code
_entity_poly.pdbx_strand_id
1 'polypeptide(L)'
;FKKLVLSRPILEADLVVNLPKLKTNTLSLLTLGIKNMFGMVAGASKSKVHNSAPRVEEFGEALSDIFRIRPPELTIIDGVMGMDGNGPTFGRVRPFGCLVASENAAAADLLVASLAGIDPKLCHHLRITGERGLGPKTLDELEIVGSFKPIPRFRLPSTLARQGLLGFFVNTYVYRGILKSKLVLQREKCNGDRLCVESCPSGAMSWNHDHPEIDYSRCIRCMCCFELCPEGAWKVAGLLRTFIGKQV
;
A
#
# COMPACT_ATOMS: atom_id res chain seq x y z
N PHE A 1 10.46 9.45 9.89
CA PHE A 1 11.72 8.69 10.16
C PHE A 1 12.92 9.62 10.03
N LYS A 2 14.09 9.31 10.64
CA LYS A 2 15.31 10.15 10.53
C LYS A 2 16.38 9.58 9.58
N LYS A 3 16.38 8.27 9.33
CA LYS A 3 17.32 7.56 8.46
C LYS A 3 16.60 6.43 7.72
N LEU A 4 17.01 6.16 6.48
CA LEU A 4 16.50 5.08 5.65
C LEU A 4 17.67 4.35 4.98
N VAL A 5 17.50 3.04 4.76
CA VAL A 5 18.41 2.24 3.92
C VAL A 5 17.72 2.05 2.57
N LEU A 6 18.43 2.43 1.51
CA LEU A 6 17.93 2.41 0.14
C LEU A 6 18.79 1.48 -0.71
N SER A 7 18.21 0.93 -1.77
CA SER A 7 18.94 0.14 -2.76
C SER A 7 19.99 1.00 -3.46
N ARG A 8 21.28 0.65 -3.35
CA ARG A 8 22.35 1.41 -4.02
C ARG A 8 22.18 1.46 -5.56
N PRO A 9 21.83 0.36 -6.25
CA PRO A 9 21.59 0.39 -7.70
C PRO A 9 20.57 1.42 -8.18
N ILE A 10 19.52 1.73 -7.41
CA ILE A 10 18.53 2.73 -7.83
C ILE A 10 19.06 4.17 -7.72
N LEU A 11 20.00 4.40 -6.80
CA LEU A 11 20.61 5.71 -6.57
C LEU A 11 21.72 5.99 -7.59
N GLU A 12 22.44 4.95 -8.00
CA GLU A 12 23.55 5.02 -8.95
C GLU A 12 23.09 4.92 -10.42
N ALA A 13 21.83 4.55 -10.67
CA ALA A 13 21.32 4.41 -12.03
C ALA A 13 21.21 5.75 -12.75
N ASP A 14 21.76 5.79 -13.98
CA ASP A 14 21.64 6.93 -14.89
C ASP A 14 20.18 7.25 -15.20
N LEU A 15 19.35 6.21 -15.35
CA LEU A 15 17.92 6.29 -15.63
C LEU A 15 17.13 5.27 -14.80
N VAL A 16 16.00 5.69 -14.27
CA VAL A 16 15.04 4.88 -13.52
C VAL A 16 13.69 4.90 -14.24
N VAL A 17 13.33 3.76 -14.82
CA VAL A 17 12.00 3.52 -15.37
C VAL A 17 11.14 2.82 -14.33
N ASN A 18 10.05 3.48 -13.93
CA ASN A 18 9.12 3.02 -12.92
C ASN A 18 7.90 2.35 -13.58
N LEU A 19 7.64 1.08 -13.27
CA LEU A 19 6.58 0.29 -13.89
C LEU A 19 5.53 -0.19 -12.86
N PRO A 20 4.77 0.71 -12.22
CA PRO A 20 3.76 0.33 -11.23
C PRO A 20 2.55 -0.36 -11.85
N LYS A 21 1.97 -1.32 -11.13
CA LYS A 21 0.64 -1.87 -11.43
C LYS A 21 -0.46 -0.93 -10.92
N LEU A 22 -1.55 -0.77 -11.68
CA LEU A 22 -2.76 -0.10 -11.21
C LEU A 22 -3.43 -0.95 -10.12
N LYS A 23 -3.24 -0.58 -8.84
CA LYS A 23 -3.88 -1.27 -7.71
C LYS A 23 -4.34 -0.34 -6.60
N THR A 24 -5.40 -0.72 -5.89
CA THR A 24 -5.78 -0.07 -4.63
C THR A 24 -4.89 -0.51 -3.47
N ASN A 25 -4.84 0.29 -2.41
CA ASN A 25 -4.19 -0.03 -1.16
C ASN A 25 -5.01 0.50 0.03
N THR A 26 -5.21 -0.33 1.04
CA THR A 26 -6.04 0.02 2.21
C THR A 26 -5.51 1.17 3.07
N LEU A 27 -4.21 1.49 3.00
CA LEU A 27 -3.58 2.56 3.77
C LEU A 27 -3.40 3.84 2.95
N SER A 28 -2.98 3.73 1.69
CA SER A 28 -2.67 4.88 0.81
C SER A 28 -3.71 5.14 -0.29
N LEU A 29 -4.83 4.42 -0.27
CA LEU A 29 -5.90 4.41 -1.28
C LEU A 29 -5.51 3.80 -2.63
N LEU A 30 -4.44 4.29 -3.23
CA LEU A 30 -3.86 3.80 -4.48
C LEU A 30 -2.41 3.36 -4.28
N THR A 31 -1.97 2.42 -5.12
CA THR A 31 -0.55 2.18 -5.41
C THR A 31 -0.36 2.36 -6.90
N LEU A 32 0.42 3.37 -7.25
CA LEU A 32 0.78 3.75 -8.60
C LEU A 32 2.27 4.19 -8.58
N GLY A 33 2.66 5.18 -9.37
CA GLY A 33 4.01 5.67 -9.53
C GLY A 33 4.70 6.09 -8.24
N ILE A 34 4.11 7.03 -7.49
CA ILE A 34 4.73 7.58 -6.28
C ILE A 34 4.96 6.46 -5.26
N LYS A 35 3.92 5.68 -4.97
CA LYS A 35 4.03 4.61 -3.96
C LYS A 35 4.92 3.46 -4.42
N ASN A 36 5.06 3.20 -5.73
CA ASN A 36 5.95 2.14 -6.20
C ASN A 36 7.42 2.47 -5.93
N MET A 37 7.78 3.76 -5.85
CA MET A 37 9.12 4.18 -5.41
C MET A 37 9.42 3.79 -3.96
N PHE A 38 8.41 3.50 -3.12
CA PHE A 38 8.65 2.87 -1.81
C PHE A 38 9.40 1.52 -1.92
N GLY A 39 9.35 0.89 -3.10
CA GLY A 39 10.11 -0.30 -3.45
C GLY A 39 11.63 -0.14 -3.26
N MET A 40 12.16 1.08 -3.40
CA MET A 40 13.58 1.40 -3.25
C MET A 40 14.11 1.25 -1.82
N VAL A 41 13.21 1.26 -0.83
CA VAL A 41 13.57 1.07 0.57
C VAL A 41 13.92 -0.41 0.82
N ALA A 42 15.11 -0.66 1.34
CA ALA A 42 15.64 -2.02 1.47
C ALA A 42 15.22 -2.69 2.79
N GLY A 43 14.85 -3.97 2.70
CA GLY A 43 14.63 -4.88 3.82
C GLY A 43 13.71 -4.33 4.91
N ALA A 44 14.11 -4.54 6.17
CA ALA A 44 13.38 -4.13 7.37
C ALA A 44 13.11 -2.60 7.47
N SER A 45 13.76 -1.77 6.64
CA SER A 45 13.52 -0.33 6.64
C SER A 45 12.11 0.04 6.15
N LYS A 46 11.50 -0.75 5.26
CA LYS A 46 10.09 -0.55 4.86
C LYS A 46 9.16 -0.64 6.07
N SER A 47 9.41 -1.64 6.91
CA SER A 47 8.68 -1.89 8.13
C SER A 47 8.88 -0.76 9.16
N LYS A 48 10.10 -0.21 9.27
CA LYS A 48 10.39 0.97 10.12
C LYS A 48 9.62 2.21 9.67
N VAL A 49 9.42 2.41 8.37
CA VAL A 49 8.60 3.52 7.85
C VAL A 49 7.16 3.40 8.32
N HIS A 50 6.55 2.23 8.14
CA HIS A 50 5.18 1.95 8.60
C HIS A 50 4.99 2.19 10.10
N ASN A 51 5.99 1.83 10.91
CA ASN A 51 6.01 2.12 12.33
C ASN A 51 6.08 3.61 12.67
N SER A 52 6.92 4.33 11.94
CA SER A 52 7.17 5.75 12.21
C SER A 52 6.04 6.65 11.70
N ALA A 53 5.14 6.09 10.89
CA ALA A 53 4.03 6.79 10.25
C ALA A 53 2.74 5.93 10.31
N PRO A 54 2.19 5.69 11.51
CA PRO A 54 1.02 4.84 11.70
C PRO A 54 -0.29 5.48 11.18
N ARG A 55 -0.35 6.81 11.03
CA ARG A 55 -1.52 7.50 10.45
C ARG A 55 -1.41 7.58 8.93
N VAL A 56 -2.57 7.60 8.25
CA VAL A 56 -2.65 7.69 6.78
C VAL A 56 -1.97 8.94 6.21
N GLU A 57 -2.09 10.07 6.90
CA GLU A 57 -1.46 11.35 6.54
C GLU A 57 0.07 11.27 6.70
N GLU A 58 0.54 10.86 7.88
CA GLU A 58 1.96 10.66 8.17
C GLU A 58 2.61 9.67 7.19
N PHE A 59 1.88 8.63 6.78
CA PHE A 59 2.34 7.68 5.78
C PHE A 59 2.37 8.29 4.38
N GLY A 60 1.44 9.20 4.08
CA GLY A 60 1.46 10.02 2.88
C GLY A 60 2.71 10.89 2.79
N GLU A 61 3.06 11.58 3.88
CA GLU A 61 4.29 12.36 3.99
C GLU A 61 5.54 11.50 3.80
N ALA A 62 5.57 10.34 4.47
CA ALA A 62 6.65 9.37 4.35
C ALA A 62 6.86 8.91 2.90
N LEU A 63 5.78 8.58 2.18
CA LEU A 63 5.86 8.18 0.77
C LEU A 63 6.37 9.33 -0.11
N SER A 64 5.91 10.56 0.13
CA SER A 64 6.36 11.74 -0.61
C SER A 64 7.84 12.06 -0.33
N ASP A 65 8.30 11.93 0.92
CA ASP A 65 9.70 12.08 1.31
C ASP A 65 10.60 11.08 0.59
N ILE A 66 10.18 9.82 0.52
CA ILE A 66 10.92 8.74 -0.13
C ILE A 66 10.95 8.96 -1.64
N PHE A 67 9.81 9.31 -2.25
CA PHE A 67 9.71 9.62 -3.68
C PHE A 67 10.69 10.72 -4.10
N ARG A 68 10.82 11.79 -3.29
CA ARG A 68 11.73 12.91 -3.57
C ARG A 68 13.21 12.51 -3.63
N ILE A 69 13.61 11.40 -3.01
CA ILE A 69 15.03 10.99 -2.98
C ILE A 69 15.52 10.59 -4.37
N ARG A 70 14.67 9.90 -5.14
CA ARG A 70 14.98 9.50 -6.52
C ARG A 70 13.70 9.46 -7.35
N PRO A 71 13.20 10.61 -7.83
CA PRO A 71 12.12 10.62 -8.81
C PRO A 71 12.54 9.84 -10.06
N PRO A 72 11.67 8.99 -10.62
CA PRO A 72 11.96 8.28 -11.86
C PRO A 72 11.81 9.22 -13.08
N GLU A 73 12.66 9.04 -14.09
CA GLU A 73 12.61 9.79 -15.35
C GLU A 73 11.41 9.40 -16.21
N LEU A 74 10.93 8.17 -16.07
CA LEU A 74 9.75 7.69 -16.80
C LEU A 74 8.94 6.77 -15.90
N THR A 75 7.64 7.04 -15.78
CA THR A 75 6.68 6.16 -15.12
C THR A 75 5.67 5.65 -16.13
N ILE A 76 5.50 4.33 -16.19
CA ILE A 76 4.51 3.65 -17.02
C ILE A 76 3.59 2.86 -16.08
N ILE A 77 2.39 3.37 -15.83
CA ILE A 77 1.37 2.67 -15.05
C ILE A 77 0.74 1.59 -15.93
N ASP A 78 0.94 0.34 -15.53
CA ASP A 78 0.34 -0.83 -16.15
C ASP A 78 -1.00 -1.17 -15.50
N GLY A 79 -2.07 -0.80 -16.22
CA GLY A 79 -3.46 -1.15 -15.93
C GLY A 79 -4.05 -2.20 -16.88
N VAL A 80 -3.24 -2.93 -17.66
CA VAL A 80 -3.75 -4.01 -18.54
C VAL A 80 -4.55 -5.00 -17.69
N MET A 81 -3.92 -5.46 -16.62
CA MET A 81 -4.55 -6.15 -15.48
C MET A 81 -4.19 -5.37 -14.21
N GLY A 82 -5.16 -5.15 -13.33
CA GLY A 82 -4.91 -4.48 -12.07
C GLY A 82 -5.82 -4.99 -10.95
N MET A 83 -5.89 -4.24 -9.85
CA MET A 83 -6.67 -4.63 -8.67
C MET A 83 -7.44 -3.44 -8.08
N ASP A 84 -8.73 -3.61 -7.81
CA ASP A 84 -9.53 -2.64 -7.05
C ASP A 84 -10.18 -3.25 -5.80
N GLY A 85 -10.73 -2.43 -4.91
CA GLY A 85 -11.31 -2.88 -3.63
C GLY A 85 -10.25 -3.03 -2.53
N ASN A 86 -10.29 -4.13 -1.80
CA ASN A 86 -9.46 -4.35 -0.59
C ASN A 86 -8.02 -4.82 -0.88
N GLY A 87 -7.32 -4.11 -1.77
CA GLY A 87 -5.90 -4.32 -2.02
C GLY A 87 -5.02 -3.96 -0.81
N PRO A 88 -3.77 -4.44 -0.75
CA PRO A 88 -3.04 -5.09 -1.84
C PRO A 88 -3.27 -6.59 -1.98
N THR A 89 -3.91 -7.25 -1.00
CA THR A 89 -4.03 -8.72 -0.97
C THR A 89 -5.44 -9.21 -1.33
N PHE A 90 -6.48 -8.52 -0.91
CA PHE A 90 -7.88 -8.99 -1.00
C PHE A 90 -8.73 -8.16 -1.98
N GLY A 91 -8.07 -7.48 -2.92
CA GLY A 91 -8.76 -6.76 -3.97
C GLY A 91 -9.26 -7.69 -5.07
N ARG A 92 -10.17 -7.19 -5.90
CA ARG A 92 -10.65 -7.83 -7.10
C ARG A 92 -9.67 -7.56 -8.24
N VAL A 93 -8.99 -8.60 -8.70
CA VAL A 93 -8.15 -8.55 -9.89
C VAL A 93 -9.04 -8.51 -11.14
N ARG A 94 -8.82 -7.53 -12.02
CA ARG A 94 -9.60 -7.38 -13.26
C ARG A 94 -8.83 -6.62 -14.35
N PRO A 95 -9.20 -6.78 -15.63
CA PRO A 95 -8.65 -5.93 -16.68
C PRO A 95 -9.23 -4.52 -16.61
N PHE A 96 -8.37 -3.51 -16.54
CA PHE A 96 -8.76 -2.12 -16.77
C PHE A 96 -8.50 -1.71 -18.22
N GLY A 97 -7.50 -2.32 -18.87
CA GLY A 97 -7.22 -2.12 -20.29
C GLY A 97 -6.62 -0.75 -20.60
N CYS A 98 -5.81 -0.22 -19.68
CA CYS A 98 -5.14 1.07 -19.87
C CYS A 98 -3.64 0.98 -19.57
N LEU A 99 -2.88 1.84 -20.26
CA LEU A 99 -1.50 2.18 -19.96
C LEU A 99 -1.44 3.70 -19.84
N VAL A 100 -0.72 4.21 -18.84
CA VAL A 100 -0.48 5.65 -18.67
C VAL A 100 1.02 5.85 -18.52
N ALA A 101 1.62 6.66 -19.38
CA ALA A 101 3.03 7.00 -19.31
C ALA A 101 3.20 8.49 -19.03
N SER A 102 4.18 8.85 -18.20
CA SER A 102 4.57 10.23 -17.95
C SER A 102 6.00 10.30 -17.45
N GLU A 103 6.70 11.37 -17.79
CA GLU A 103 8.00 11.73 -17.20
C GLU A 103 7.85 12.23 -15.75
N ASN A 104 6.62 12.48 -15.29
CA ASN A 104 6.33 12.80 -13.89
C ASN A 104 5.37 11.75 -13.29
N ALA A 105 5.85 10.98 -12.32
CA ALA A 105 5.07 9.94 -11.66
C ALA A 105 3.79 10.48 -10.99
N ALA A 106 3.85 11.68 -10.40
CA ALA A 106 2.69 12.29 -9.76
C ALA A 106 1.63 12.75 -10.79
N ALA A 107 2.05 13.18 -11.98
CA ALA A 107 1.15 13.48 -13.08
C ALA A 107 0.40 12.22 -13.58
N ALA A 108 1.13 11.11 -13.75
CA ALA A 108 0.51 9.83 -14.10
C ALA A 108 -0.46 9.35 -13.02
N ASP A 109 -0.07 9.45 -11.74
CA ASP A 109 -0.91 9.08 -10.60
C ASP A 109 -2.18 9.94 -10.53
N LEU A 110 -2.07 11.25 -10.79
CA LEU A 110 -3.18 12.19 -10.81
C LEU A 110 -4.20 11.86 -11.90
N LEU A 111 -3.72 11.59 -13.12
CA LEU A 111 -4.60 11.18 -14.22
C LEU A 111 -5.32 9.87 -13.88
N VAL A 112 -4.59 8.85 -13.44
CA VAL A 112 -5.19 7.54 -13.12
C VAL A 112 -6.18 7.61 -11.95
N ALA A 113 -5.89 8.41 -10.92
CA ALA A 113 -6.83 8.65 -9.82
C ALA A 113 -8.14 9.25 -10.34
N SER A 114 -8.06 10.27 -11.20
CA SER A 114 -9.24 10.88 -11.83
C SER A 114 -10.01 9.90 -12.70
N LEU A 115 -9.32 9.12 -13.56
CA LEU A 115 -9.95 8.09 -14.38
C LEU A 115 -10.65 7.02 -13.53
N ALA A 116 -10.11 6.69 -12.35
CA ALA A 116 -10.73 5.78 -11.40
C ALA A 116 -11.93 6.39 -10.63
N GLY A 117 -12.27 7.67 -10.89
CA GLY A 117 -13.34 8.39 -10.19
C GLY A 117 -12.98 8.75 -8.75
N ILE A 118 -11.69 8.88 -8.44
CA ILE A 118 -11.17 9.17 -7.11
C ILE A 118 -10.78 10.64 -7.05
N ASP A 119 -11.28 11.38 -6.07
CA ASP A 119 -10.75 12.71 -5.77
C ASP A 119 -9.27 12.58 -5.36
N PRO A 120 -8.33 13.13 -6.15
CA PRO A 120 -6.90 13.04 -5.87
C PRO A 120 -6.51 13.54 -4.47
N LYS A 121 -7.29 14.46 -3.88
CA LYS A 121 -7.05 14.98 -2.52
C LYS A 121 -7.19 13.92 -1.44
N LEU A 122 -7.94 12.85 -1.68
CA LEU A 122 -8.09 11.71 -0.77
C LEU A 122 -6.84 10.80 -0.78
N CYS A 123 -6.03 10.88 -1.85
CA CYS A 123 -4.75 10.20 -1.92
C CYS A 123 -3.69 11.07 -1.23
N HIS A 124 -3.54 10.96 0.09
CA HIS A 124 -2.64 11.82 0.89
C HIS A 124 -1.24 11.97 0.29
N HIS A 125 -0.60 10.86 -0.09
CA HIS A 125 0.73 10.89 -0.73
C HIS A 125 0.77 11.67 -2.05
N LEU A 126 -0.28 11.60 -2.87
CA LEU A 126 -0.39 12.33 -4.13
C LEU A 126 -0.60 13.82 -3.86
N ARG A 127 -1.56 14.17 -3.00
CA ARG A 127 -1.83 15.57 -2.59
C ARG A 127 -0.58 16.23 -2.02
N ILE A 128 0.07 15.61 -1.05
CA ILE A 128 1.28 16.14 -0.39
C ILE A 128 2.42 16.31 -1.40
N THR A 129 2.57 15.38 -2.35
CA THR A 129 3.60 15.48 -3.40
C THR A 129 3.37 16.67 -4.32
N GLY A 130 2.11 16.93 -4.71
CA GLY A 130 1.77 18.14 -5.47
C GLY A 130 1.93 19.44 -4.67
N GLU A 131 1.55 19.44 -3.39
CA GLU A 131 1.75 20.59 -2.49
C GLU A 131 3.24 20.95 -2.32
N ARG A 132 4.12 19.95 -2.38
CA ARG A 132 5.58 20.11 -2.32
C ARG A 132 6.23 20.49 -3.66
N GLY A 133 5.42 20.69 -4.72
CA GLY A 133 5.93 21.08 -6.04
C GLY A 133 6.66 19.97 -6.79
N LEU A 134 6.45 18.70 -6.42
CA LEU A 134 7.05 17.54 -7.11
C LEU A 134 6.15 16.99 -8.23
N GLY A 135 5.00 17.63 -8.45
CA GLY A 135 4.04 17.27 -9.47
C GLY A 135 2.85 18.23 -9.51
N PRO A 136 1.93 18.03 -10.45
CA PRO A 136 0.74 18.85 -10.62
C PRO A 136 -0.26 18.63 -9.47
N LYS A 137 -1.09 19.63 -9.18
CA LYS A 137 -2.11 19.56 -8.14
C LYS A 137 -3.50 19.28 -8.72
N THR A 138 -3.76 19.76 -9.93
CA THR A 138 -5.04 19.57 -10.63
C THR A 138 -4.85 19.05 -12.05
N LEU A 139 -5.94 18.52 -12.64
CA LEU A 139 -5.92 18.00 -14.00
C LEU A 139 -5.68 19.09 -15.04
N ASP A 140 -6.03 20.34 -14.75
CA ASP A 140 -5.83 21.48 -15.65
C ASP A 140 -4.36 21.83 -15.85
N GLU A 141 -3.47 21.34 -14.97
CA GLU A 141 -2.02 21.47 -15.10
C GLU A 141 -1.41 20.36 -16.00
N LEU A 142 -2.21 19.41 -16.49
CA LEU A 142 -1.74 18.30 -17.30
C LEU A 142 -1.90 18.58 -18.79
N GLU A 143 -0.82 18.36 -19.54
CA GLU A 143 -0.93 18.10 -20.98
C GLU A 143 -1.20 16.60 -21.18
N ILE A 144 -2.36 16.28 -21.75
CA ILE A 144 -2.81 14.91 -21.92
C ILE A 144 -2.83 14.57 -23.41
N VAL A 145 -1.96 13.65 -23.82
CA VAL A 145 -1.91 13.11 -25.18
C VAL A 145 -2.54 11.71 -25.21
N GLY A 146 -3.50 11.52 -26.13
CA GLY A 146 -4.21 10.26 -26.32
C GLY A 146 -5.66 10.27 -25.79
N SER A 147 -6.37 9.18 -26.03
CA SER A 147 -7.77 9.04 -25.60
C SER A 147 -7.88 8.29 -24.28
N PHE A 148 -8.50 8.91 -23.29
CA PHE A 148 -8.75 8.29 -21.99
C PHE A 148 -10.24 8.15 -21.72
N LYS A 149 -10.62 7.03 -21.10
CA LYS A 149 -11.99 6.75 -20.67
C LYS A 149 -12.00 6.54 -19.16
N PRO A 150 -13.00 7.03 -18.43
CA PRO A 150 -13.19 6.67 -17.04
C PRO A 150 -13.17 5.15 -16.87
N ILE A 151 -12.53 4.68 -15.80
CA ILE A 151 -12.43 3.27 -15.45
C ILE A 151 -13.76 2.86 -14.79
N PRO A 152 -14.61 2.08 -15.49
CA PRO A 152 -15.95 1.81 -14.99
C PRO A 152 -15.88 0.87 -13.79
N ARG A 153 -16.78 1.09 -12.82
CA ARG A 153 -17.01 0.22 -11.66
C ARG A 153 -15.76 0.01 -10.80
N PHE A 154 -14.88 1.01 -10.71
CA PHE A 154 -13.71 0.97 -9.83
C PHE A 154 -14.16 0.93 -8.36
N ARG A 155 -13.63 -0.02 -7.59
CA ARG A 155 -13.99 -0.20 -6.17
C ARG A 155 -12.93 0.43 -5.26
N LEU A 156 -13.35 1.27 -4.32
CA LEU A 156 -12.47 1.73 -3.24
C LEU A 156 -12.30 0.66 -2.16
N PRO A 157 -11.21 0.70 -1.38
CA PRO A 157 -11.08 -0.10 -0.16
C PRO A 157 -12.28 0.14 0.78
N SER A 158 -12.78 -0.92 1.42
CA SER A 158 -13.95 -0.87 2.30
C SER A 158 -13.73 -0.02 3.55
N THR A 159 -12.47 0.24 3.92
CA THR A 159 -12.09 1.20 4.97
C THR A 159 -12.51 2.63 4.63
N LEU A 160 -12.70 2.94 3.34
CA LEU A 160 -13.06 4.25 2.81
C LEU A 160 -14.51 4.34 2.30
N ALA A 161 -15.19 3.22 2.06
CA ALA A 161 -16.58 3.16 1.59
C ALA A 161 -17.62 3.76 2.57
N ARG A 162 -17.17 4.37 3.68
CA ARG A 162 -17.95 4.97 4.75
C ARG A 162 -17.39 6.34 5.13
N GLN A 163 -17.15 7.21 4.16
CA GLN A 163 -16.91 8.62 4.47
C GLN A 163 -18.25 9.33 4.75
N GLY A 164 -18.33 9.96 5.93
CA GLY A 164 -19.52 10.56 6.54
C GLY A 164 -19.52 10.31 8.05
N LEU A 165 -20.20 11.16 8.84
CA LEU A 165 -20.21 11.08 10.32
C LEU A 165 -20.57 9.67 10.81
N LEU A 166 -21.63 9.09 10.23
CA LEU A 166 -22.11 7.72 10.52
C LEU A 166 -21.06 6.67 10.13
N GLY A 167 -20.37 6.88 9.02
CA GLY A 167 -19.32 5.99 8.55
C GLY A 167 -18.09 6.00 9.46
N PHE A 168 -17.70 7.16 9.98
CA PHE A 168 -16.71 7.32 11.04
C PHE A 168 -17.13 6.60 12.32
N PHE A 169 -18.38 6.76 12.78
CA PHE A 169 -18.88 6.05 13.96
C PHE A 169 -18.86 4.52 13.77
N VAL A 170 -19.40 4.00 12.67
CA VAL A 170 -19.41 2.55 12.48
C VAL A 170 -17.99 2.01 12.23
N ASN A 171 -17.11 2.76 11.57
CA ASN A 171 -15.71 2.35 11.40
C ASN A 171 -14.93 2.36 12.73
N THR A 172 -15.17 3.36 13.58
CA THR A 172 -14.48 3.58 14.85
C THR A 172 -14.96 2.64 15.96
N TYR A 173 -16.26 2.37 16.04
CA TYR A 173 -16.87 1.62 17.17
C TYR A 173 -17.24 0.18 16.81
N VAL A 174 -17.62 -0.10 15.55
CA VAL A 174 -18.10 -1.43 15.15
C VAL A 174 -17.03 -2.19 14.36
N TYR A 175 -16.47 -1.59 13.31
CA TYR A 175 -15.43 -2.26 12.51
C TYR A 175 -14.10 -2.38 13.25
N ARG A 176 -13.69 -1.38 14.03
CA ARG A 176 -12.44 -1.44 14.80
C ARG A 176 -12.39 -2.60 15.81
N GLY A 177 -13.54 -3.11 16.26
CA GLY A 177 -13.64 -4.30 17.12
C GLY A 177 -13.74 -5.61 16.32
N ILE A 178 -14.54 -5.64 15.26
CA ILE A 178 -14.96 -6.85 14.54
C ILE A 178 -14.00 -7.24 13.39
N LEU A 179 -13.33 -6.26 12.77
CA LEU A 179 -12.43 -6.43 11.61
C LEU A 179 -10.94 -6.44 11.97
N LYS A 180 -10.57 -6.65 13.25
CA LYS A 180 -9.17 -6.85 13.62
C LYS A 180 -8.68 -8.17 13.03
N SER A 181 -8.20 -8.14 11.79
CA SER A 181 -7.46 -9.22 11.16
C SER A 181 -6.36 -9.64 12.12
N LYS A 182 -6.49 -10.84 12.66
CA LYS A 182 -5.46 -11.49 13.45
C LYS A 182 -4.71 -12.44 12.55
N LEU A 183 -3.40 -12.49 12.68
CA LEU A 183 -2.61 -13.58 12.15
C LEU A 183 -2.59 -14.72 13.18
N VAL A 184 -2.96 -15.90 12.73
CA VAL A 184 -2.89 -17.14 13.50
C VAL A 184 -1.83 -18.00 12.85
N LEU A 185 -0.87 -18.46 13.65
CA LEU A 185 0.17 -19.35 13.19
C LEU A 185 -0.40 -20.76 12.98
N GLN A 186 -0.17 -21.33 11.80
CA GLN A 186 -0.26 -22.77 11.53
C GLN A 186 1.06 -23.39 11.99
N ARG A 187 1.07 -23.92 13.22
CA ARG A 187 2.28 -24.41 13.89
C ARG A 187 2.99 -25.50 13.09
N GLU A 188 2.21 -26.36 12.45
CA GLU A 188 2.63 -27.47 11.60
C GLU A 188 3.40 -27.04 10.34
N LYS A 189 3.26 -25.79 9.89
CA LYS A 189 4.00 -25.23 8.74
C LYS A 189 5.23 -24.44 9.17
N CYS A 190 5.38 -24.11 10.45
CA CYS A 190 6.47 -23.25 10.89
C CYS A 190 7.77 -24.06 10.95
N ASN A 191 8.74 -23.71 10.11
CA ASN A 191 10.07 -24.34 10.06
C ASN A 191 11.08 -23.78 11.08
N GLY A 192 10.70 -22.74 11.84
CA GLY A 192 11.56 -22.17 12.86
C GLY A 192 12.56 -21.10 12.40
N ASP A 193 12.43 -20.54 11.19
CA ASP A 193 13.40 -19.59 10.60
C ASP A 193 13.58 -18.25 11.34
N ARG A 194 12.64 -17.91 12.24
CA ARG A 194 12.59 -16.67 13.04
C ARG A 194 12.52 -15.35 12.24
N LEU A 195 12.41 -15.38 10.91
CA LEU A 195 12.38 -14.17 10.06
C LEU A 195 11.27 -13.19 10.49
N CYS A 196 10.12 -13.73 10.87
CA CYS A 196 8.98 -12.95 11.33
C CYS A 196 9.24 -12.20 12.65
N VAL A 197 10.07 -12.75 13.55
CA VAL A 197 10.47 -12.10 14.81
C VAL A 197 11.53 -11.05 14.53
N GLU A 198 12.57 -11.41 13.78
CA GLU A 198 13.70 -10.54 13.46
C GLU A 198 13.27 -9.31 12.64
N SER A 199 12.30 -9.49 11.74
CA SER A 199 11.83 -8.43 10.84
C SER A 199 10.64 -7.65 11.39
N CYS A 200 10.17 -7.94 12.61
CA CYS A 200 9.01 -7.25 13.17
C CYS A 200 9.36 -5.79 13.50
N PRO A 201 8.77 -4.81 12.80
CA PRO A 201 9.17 -3.43 13.01
C PRO A 201 8.78 -2.94 14.40
N SER A 202 7.57 -3.23 14.86
CA SER A 202 7.05 -2.70 16.13
C SER A 202 7.58 -3.45 17.36
N GLY A 203 8.42 -4.46 17.14
CA GLY A 203 8.86 -5.38 18.19
C GLY A 203 7.68 -6.12 18.86
N ALA A 204 6.57 -6.26 18.12
CA ALA A 204 5.39 -6.97 18.58
C ALA A 204 5.53 -8.50 18.46
N MET A 205 6.58 -8.99 17.81
CA MET A 205 6.85 -10.41 17.68
C MET A 205 7.85 -10.83 18.73
N SER A 206 7.59 -11.95 19.39
CA SER A 206 8.51 -12.61 20.30
C SER A 206 8.59 -14.10 19.99
N TRP A 207 9.68 -14.73 20.41
CA TRP A 207 9.81 -16.18 20.37
C TRP A 207 9.37 -16.76 21.71
N ASN A 208 8.41 -17.68 21.72
CA ASN A 208 7.96 -18.35 22.93
C ASN A 208 7.90 -19.86 22.70
N HIS A 209 8.58 -20.61 23.58
CA HIS A 209 8.82 -22.05 23.38
C HIS A 209 9.42 -22.33 21.99
N ASP A 210 8.67 -22.99 21.12
CA ASP A 210 9.08 -23.44 19.79
C ASP A 210 8.48 -22.61 18.64
N HIS A 211 7.71 -21.56 18.94
CA HIS A 211 6.98 -20.82 17.91
C HIS A 211 6.98 -19.30 18.14
N PRO A 212 6.81 -18.52 17.05
CA PRO A 212 6.65 -17.08 17.16
C PRO A 212 5.24 -16.70 17.67
N GLU A 213 5.18 -15.69 18.52
CA GLU A 213 3.93 -15.11 19.06
C GLU A 213 3.81 -13.62 18.74
N ILE A 214 2.57 -13.14 18.59
CA ILE A 214 2.26 -11.73 18.30
C ILE A 214 1.64 -11.08 19.55
N ASP A 215 2.32 -10.07 20.09
CA ASP A 215 1.72 -9.09 20.99
C ASP A 215 0.86 -8.09 20.20
N TYR A 216 -0.45 -8.32 20.22
CA TYR A 216 -1.42 -7.48 19.50
C TYR A 216 -1.60 -6.07 20.09
N SER A 217 -1.12 -5.81 21.30
CA SER A 217 -1.13 -4.46 21.88
C SER A 217 -0.10 -3.56 21.20
N ARG A 218 1.02 -4.15 20.75
CA ARG A 218 2.13 -3.48 20.05
C ARG A 218 2.11 -3.69 18.53
N CYS A 219 1.30 -4.62 18.04
CA CYS A 219 1.22 -4.93 16.60
C CYS A 219 0.54 -3.82 15.81
N ILE A 220 1.29 -3.22 14.88
CA ILE A 220 0.78 -2.19 13.96
C ILE A 220 0.06 -2.78 12.73
N ARG A 221 -0.07 -4.11 12.64
CA ARG A 221 -0.74 -4.83 11.54
C ARG A 221 -0.15 -4.53 10.16
N CYS A 222 1.17 -4.38 10.09
CA CYS A 222 1.91 -4.19 8.84
C CYS A 222 1.98 -5.44 7.95
N MET A 223 1.61 -6.62 8.47
CA MET A 223 1.62 -7.92 7.77
C MET A 223 3.00 -8.42 7.32
N CYS A 224 4.11 -7.81 7.78
CA CYS A 224 5.46 -8.26 7.42
C CYS A 224 5.72 -9.72 7.79
N CYS A 225 5.22 -10.18 8.95
CA CYS A 225 5.37 -11.58 9.36
C CYS A 225 4.63 -12.55 8.42
N PHE A 226 3.51 -12.12 7.82
CA PHE A 226 2.78 -12.91 6.82
C PHE A 226 3.53 -12.97 5.49
N GLU A 227 4.06 -11.83 5.02
CA GLU A 227 4.74 -11.74 3.72
C GLU A 227 6.14 -12.38 3.72
N LEU A 228 6.87 -12.30 4.83
CA LEU A 228 8.25 -12.79 4.92
C LEU A 228 8.37 -14.27 5.23
N CYS A 229 7.28 -14.94 5.60
CA CYS A 229 7.33 -16.36 5.98
C CYS A 229 7.42 -17.24 4.72
N PRO A 230 8.54 -17.93 4.48
CA PRO A 230 8.75 -18.74 3.27
C PRO A 230 7.78 -19.92 3.22
N GLU A 231 7.40 -20.46 4.38
CA GLU A 231 6.47 -21.58 4.51
C GLU A 231 4.99 -21.16 4.45
N GLY A 232 4.70 -19.85 4.40
CA GLY A 232 3.32 -19.35 4.47
C GLY A 232 2.58 -19.79 5.74
N ALA A 233 3.29 -19.92 6.87
CA ALA A 233 2.74 -20.46 8.11
C ALA A 233 1.70 -19.54 8.77
N TRP A 234 1.62 -18.27 8.40
CA TRP A 234 0.65 -17.33 8.96
C TRP A 234 -0.67 -17.33 8.19
N LYS A 235 -1.79 -17.43 8.93
CA LYS A 235 -3.15 -17.35 8.37
C LYS A 235 -3.87 -16.13 8.90
N VAL A 236 -4.54 -15.39 8.01
CA VAL A 236 -5.46 -14.33 8.43
C VAL A 236 -6.74 -14.93 9.00
N ALA A 237 -7.08 -14.57 10.24
CA ALA A 237 -8.28 -14.93 10.98
C ALA A 237 -9.08 -13.67 11.37
N GLY A 238 -10.41 -13.75 11.32
CA GLY A 238 -11.34 -12.67 11.65
C GLY A 238 -12.79 -13.07 11.35
N LEU A 239 -13.75 -12.44 12.03
CA LEU A 239 -15.18 -12.84 12.05
C LEU A 239 -15.85 -12.89 10.66
N LEU A 240 -15.30 -12.19 9.65
CA LEU A 240 -15.86 -12.12 8.30
C LEU A 240 -15.49 -13.28 7.37
N ARG A 241 -14.60 -14.21 7.79
CA ARG A 241 -14.30 -15.41 6.99
C ARG A 241 -15.20 -16.62 7.29
N THR A 242 -16.01 -16.57 8.36
CA THR A 242 -17.05 -17.60 8.57
C THR A 242 -18.17 -17.50 7.52
N PHE A 243 -18.32 -16.35 6.86
CA PHE A 243 -19.36 -16.12 5.84
C PHE A 243 -18.85 -15.94 4.41
N ILE A 244 -17.55 -15.66 4.20
CA ILE A 244 -17.01 -15.38 2.86
C ILE A 244 -15.77 -16.24 2.60
N GLY A 245 -15.99 -17.41 1.99
CA GLY A 245 -15.01 -18.08 1.15
C GLY A 245 -13.96 -18.96 1.84
N LYS A 246 -14.32 -20.24 2.02
CA LYS A 246 -13.43 -21.33 1.58
C LYS A 246 -13.17 -21.10 0.09
N GLN A 247 -11.95 -20.72 -0.30
CA GLN A 247 -11.43 -21.08 -1.61
C GLN A 247 -9.97 -21.47 -1.44
N VAL A 248 -9.69 -22.57 -2.15
CA VAL A 248 -8.45 -23.26 -2.43
C VAL A 248 -7.40 -22.29 -2.95
#